data_AF-M6VWK9-F1
#
_entry.id   AF-M6VWK9-F1
#
_cell.length_a   1.000
_cell.length_b   1.000
_cell.length_c   1.000
_cell.angle_alpha   90.00
_cell.angle_beta   90.00
_cell.angle_gamma   90.00
#
_symmetry.space_group_name_H-M   'P 1'
#
loop_
_entity.id
_entity.type
_entity.pdbx_description
1 polymer ?
#
loop_
_entity_poly.entity_id
_entity_poly.type
_entity_poly.pdbx_seq_one_letter_code
_entity_poly.pdbx_strand_id
1 'polypeptide(L)'
;MDKLENDNVIDFRELGTWSVKKSIKKSECNHDSAYIVEGSPYLECQTCEEDLDPIWFMTRLVNQEQVKEWRAKRLTDIINDLNQKFENQNKLKCEHCGKFTKIIK
;
A
#
# COMPACT_ATOMS: atom_id res chain seq x y z
N MET A 1 51.70 7.17 -1.64
CA MET A 1 50.95 6.67 -0.47
C MET A 1 49.67 7.45 -0.40
N ASP A 2 48.63 6.73 -0.75
CA ASP A 2 47.24 7.13 -0.95
C ASP A 2 46.64 7.88 0.23
N LYS A 3 45.73 8.83 -0.04
CA LYS A 3 44.43 8.87 0.64
C LYS A 3 43.35 9.34 -0.34
N LEU A 4 42.48 8.39 -0.67
CA LEU A 4 41.20 8.53 -1.32
C LEU A 4 40.25 9.43 -0.51
N GLU A 5 39.49 10.24 -1.24
CA GLU A 5 38.03 10.44 -1.18
C GLU A 5 37.32 10.25 0.17
N ASN A 6 36.63 11.29 0.62
CA ASN A 6 35.18 11.22 0.80
C ASN A 6 34.62 12.65 1.00
N ASP A 7 34.28 13.27 -0.12
CA ASP A 7 33.26 14.31 -0.17
C ASP A 7 31.94 13.74 0.39
N ASN A 8 31.21 14.55 1.16
CA ASN A 8 29.87 14.29 1.74
C ASN A 8 29.81 13.79 3.20
N VAL A 9 30.59 14.37 4.11
CA VAL A 9 30.18 14.36 5.52
C VAL A 9 29.14 15.47 5.71
N ILE A 10 27.86 15.11 5.74
CA ILE A 10 26.77 16.05 6.05
C ILE A 10 26.77 16.28 7.57
N ASP A 11 27.07 17.50 8.01
CA ASP A 11 26.92 17.90 9.41
C ASP A 11 25.44 18.13 9.71
N PHE A 12 24.83 17.16 10.41
CA PHE A 12 23.42 17.19 10.79
C PHE A 12 23.03 18.40 11.66
N ARG A 13 24.01 19.16 12.20
CA ARG A 13 23.75 20.41 12.93
C ARG A 13 23.27 21.56 12.04
N GLU A 14 23.66 21.58 10.77
CA GLU A 14 23.29 22.63 9.81
C GLU A 14 21.88 22.48 9.25
N LEU A 15 21.31 21.26 9.31
CA LEU A 15 19.98 20.99 8.78
C LEU A 15 18.85 21.59 9.62
N GLY A 16 19.17 22.14 10.80
CA GLY A 16 18.18 22.57 11.77
C GLY A 16 17.29 21.40 12.19
N THR A 17 16.54 21.54 13.28
CA THR A 17 15.36 20.69 13.42
C THR A 17 14.46 21.03 12.24
N TRP A 18 14.22 20.10 11.32
CA TRP A 18 13.13 20.23 10.35
C TRP A 18 11.85 20.19 11.17
N SER A 19 11.48 21.33 11.77
CA SER A 19 10.27 21.50 12.53
C SER A 19 9.14 21.54 11.52
N VAL A 20 8.66 20.35 11.18
CA VAL A 20 7.39 20.15 10.50
C VAL A 20 6.36 20.94 11.30
N LYS A 21 5.72 21.91 10.64
CA LYS A 21 4.73 22.77 11.30
C LYS A 21 3.66 21.89 11.94
N LYS A 22 3.62 21.95 13.28
CA LYS A 22 2.69 21.28 14.18
C LYS A 22 1.25 21.50 13.71
N SER A 23 0.58 20.47 13.18
CA SER A 23 -0.79 20.61 12.70
C SER A 23 -1.74 20.76 13.89
N ILE A 24 -2.65 21.74 13.77
CA ILE A 24 -3.76 21.98 14.70
C ILE A 24 -4.46 20.64 14.99
N LYS A 25 -4.56 20.25 16.27
CA LYS A 25 -5.25 19.02 16.71
C LYS A 25 -6.63 18.94 16.07
N LYS A 26 -6.76 18.08 15.05
CA LYS A 26 -8.06 17.75 14.44
C LYS A 26 -8.77 16.76 15.36
N SER A 27 -9.98 17.09 15.78
CA SER A 27 -10.83 16.22 16.62
C SER A 27 -11.28 14.93 15.93
N GLU A 28 -11.18 14.88 14.60
CA GLU A 28 -11.49 13.70 13.79
C GLU A 28 -10.21 13.27 13.06
N CYS A 29 -9.33 12.57 13.79
CA CYS A 29 -8.16 11.94 13.20
C CYS A 29 -8.45 10.46 12.94
N ASN A 30 -8.07 9.99 11.75
CA ASN A 30 -8.19 8.57 11.45
C ASN A 30 -7.06 7.74 12.08
N HIS A 31 -5.96 8.33 12.56
CA HIS A 31 -4.79 7.59 13.09
C HIS A 31 -4.25 6.53 12.12
N ASP A 32 -4.06 6.91 10.85
CA ASP A 32 -3.54 5.99 9.82
C ASP A 32 -2.01 6.03 9.71
N SER A 33 -1.34 6.94 10.41
CA SER A 33 0.12 7.04 10.47
C SER A 33 0.63 7.40 11.87
N ALA A 34 1.80 6.85 12.22
CA ALA A 34 2.41 7.05 13.52
C ALA A 34 3.95 7.19 13.44
N TYR A 35 4.56 7.83 14.44
CA TYR A 35 5.99 7.88 14.70
C TYR A 35 6.36 6.95 15.85
N ILE A 36 7.57 6.39 15.79
CA ILE A 36 8.17 5.69 16.93
C ILE A 36 8.83 6.75 17.80
N VAL A 37 8.45 6.78 19.08
CA VAL A 37 9.07 7.65 20.08
C VAL A 37 10.04 6.79 20.90
N GLU A 38 11.34 6.99 20.73
CA GLU A 38 12.36 6.23 21.45
C GLU A 38 12.20 6.35 22.96
N GLY A 39 12.19 5.21 23.66
CA GLY A 39 11.98 5.16 25.12
C GLY A 39 10.52 5.28 25.57
N SER A 40 9.56 5.46 24.66
CA SER A 40 8.12 5.42 24.96
C SER A 40 7.55 4.03 24.69
N PRO A 41 6.62 3.54 25.53
CA PRO A 41 5.82 2.35 25.21
C PRO A 41 4.70 2.64 24.19
N TYR A 42 4.49 3.91 23.82
CA TYR A 42 3.44 4.34 22.88
C TYR A 42 4.03 4.83 21.55
N LEU A 43 3.21 4.78 20.51
CA LEU A 43 3.47 5.47 19.24
C LEU A 43 2.82 6.85 19.28
N GLU A 44 3.33 7.81 18.51
CA GLU A 44 2.70 9.13 18.39
C GLU A 44 2.02 9.27 17.03
N CYS A 45 0.74 9.67 16.97
CA CYS A 45 0.08 9.90 15.71
C CYS A 45 0.70 11.09 14.96
N GLN A 46 1.08 10.92 13.68
CA GLN A 46 1.70 12.00 12.91
C GLN A 46 0.75 13.17 12.59
N THR A 47 -0.56 12.97 12.73
CA THR A 47 -1.58 13.96 12.35
C THR A 47 -2.14 14.73 13.54
N CYS A 48 -2.46 14.03 14.64
CA CYS A 48 -3.08 14.64 15.82
C CYS A 48 -2.19 14.60 17.08
N GLU A 49 -1.03 13.94 17.00
CA GLU A 49 -0.05 13.85 18.10
C GLU A 49 -0.60 13.18 19.36
N GLU A 50 -1.63 12.36 19.22
CA GLU A 50 -2.12 11.52 20.30
C GLU A 50 -1.25 10.27 20.43
N ASP A 51 -1.05 9.84 21.67
CA ASP A 51 -0.42 8.56 21.98
C ASP A 51 -1.32 7.41 21.52
N LEU A 52 -0.77 6.52 20.72
CA LEU A 52 -1.42 5.34 20.19
C LEU A 52 -0.82 4.10 20.84
N ASP A 53 -1.71 3.20 21.28
CA ASP A 53 -1.31 1.86 21.68
C ASP A 53 -0.75 1.09 20.47
N PRO A 54 0.50 0.58 20.53
CA PRO A 54 1.13 -0.11 19.41
C PRO A 54 0.34 -1.35 18.96
N ILE A 55 -0.25 -2.11 19.89
CA ILE A 55 -0.99 -3.34 19.57
C ILE A 55 -2.28 -3.01 18.82
N TRP A 56 -3.03 -2.00 19.28
CA TRP A 56 -4.22 -1.50 18.62
C TRP A 56 -3.89 -0.99 17.20
N PHE A 57 -2.85 -0.18 17.06
CA PHE A 57 -2.44 0.40 15.77
C PHE A 57 -2.04 -0.70 14.78
N MET A 58 -1.21 -1.66 15.20
CA MET A 58 -0.80 -2.79 14.36
C MET A 58 -1.97 -3.69 13.98
N THR A 59 -2.86 -4.00 14.93
CA THR A 59 -4.06 -4.82 14.66
C THR A 59 -4.94 -4.17 13.60
N ARG A 60 -5.10 -2.84 13.69
CA ARG A 60 -5.87 -2.08 12.71
C ARG A 60 -5.23 -2.12 11.32
N LEU A 61 -3.92 -1.90 11.21
CA LEU A 61 -3.20 -1.98 9.94
C LEU A 61 -3.35 -3.36 9.29
N VAL A 62 -3.09 -4.42 10.06
CA VAL A 62 -3.20 -5.80 9.60
C VAL A 62 -4.62 -6.11 9.10
N ASN A 63 -5.66 -5.65 9.80
CA ASN A 63 -7.04 -5.84 9.34
C ASN A 63 -7.31 -5.14 8.00
N GLN A 64 -6.78 -3.92 7.81
CA GLN A 64 -6.92 -3.20 6.54
C GLN A 64 -6.17 -3.91 5.40
N GLU A 65 -4.98 -4.44 5.66
CA GLU A 65 -4.18 -5.19 4.69
C GLU A 65 -4.85 -6.52 4.31
N GLN A 66 -5.31 -7.30 5.29
CA GLN A 66 -6.03 -8.56 5.03
C GLN A 66 -7.27 -8.35 4.15
N VAL A 67 -8.04 -7.28 4.39
CA VAL A 67 -9.19 -6.94 3.55
C VAL A 67 -8.76 -6.61 2.13
N LYS A 68 -7.65 -5.86 1.95
CA LYS A 68 -7.11 -5.53 0.62
C LYS A 68 -6.65 -6.79 -0.12
N GLU A 69 -5.89 -7.66 0.55
CA GLU A 69 -5.42 -8.93 0.00
C GLU A 69 -6.58 -9.83 -0.42
N TRP A 70 -7.58 -10.00 0.45
CA TRP A 70 -8.77 -10.79 0.13
C TRP A 70 -9.51 -10.24 -1.09
N ARG A 71 -9.69 -8.91 -1.17
CA ARG A 71 -10.33 -8.26 -2.32
C ARG A 71 -9.52 -8.46 -3.60
N ALA A 72 -8.20 -8.29 -3.54
CA ALA A 72 -7.32 -8.48 -4.69
C ALA A 72 -7.43 -9.92 -5.21
N LYS A 73 -7.30 -10.91 -4.32
CA LYS A 73 -7.48 -12.33 -4.67
C LYS A 73 -8.83 -12.60 -5.31
N ARG A 74 -9.91 -12.10 -4.70
CA ARG A 74 -11.28 -12.29 -5.21
C ARG A 74 -11.46 -11.71 -6.62
N LEU A 75 -10.92 -10.52 -6.88
CA LEU A 75 -10.97 -9.89 -8.20
C LEU A 75 -10.15 -10.68 -9.23
N THR A 76 -8.95 -11.14 -8.87
CA THR A 76 -8.12 -11.98 -9.72
C THR A 76 -8.84 -13.28 -10.10
N ASP A 77 -9.48 -13.94 -9.15
CA ASP A 77 -10.24 -15.17 -9.41
C ASP A 77 -11.39 -14.93 -10.41
N ILE A 78 -12.11 -13.81 -10.26
CA ILE A 78 -13.19 -13.43 -11.19
C ILE A 78 -12.64 -13.16 -12.59
N ILE A 79 -11.54 -12.41 -12.69
CA ILE A 79 -10.89 -12.13 -13.98
C ILE A 79 -10.45 -13.41 -14.67
N ASN A 80 -9.87 -14.35 -13.92
CA ASN A 80 -9.45 -15.65 -14.46
C ASN A 80 -10.65 -16.47 -14.99
N ASP A 81 -11.76 -16.53 -14.25
CA ASP A 81 -12.98 -17.20 -14.72
C ASP A 81 -13.54 -16.57 -16.00
N LEU A 82 -13.55 -15.23 -16.08
CA LEU A 82 -13.98 -14.49 -17.27
C LEU A 82 -13.05 -14.74 -18.47
N ASN A 83 -11.73 -14.73 -18.25
CA ASN A 83 -10.74 -15.03 -19.28
C ASN A 83 -10.92 -16.46 -19.81
N GLN A 84 -11.11 -17.44 -18.93
CA GLN A 84 -11.34 -18.82 -19.34
C GLN A 84 -12.62 -18.96 -20.17
N LYS A 85 -13.70 -18.28 -19.79
CA LYS A 85 -14.95 -18.22 -20.58
C LYS A 85 -14.71 -17.60 -21.96
N PHE A 86 -13.97 -16.50 -22.01
CA PHE A 86 -13.66 -15.81 -23.26
C PHE A 86 -12.78 -16.65 -24.19
N GLU A 87 -11.74 -17.31 -23.66
CA GLU A 87 -10.91 -18.25 -24.41
C GLU A 87 -11.75 -19.40 -24.99
N ASN A 88 -12.63 -20.00 -24.18
CA ASN A 88 -13.49 -21.07 -24.63
C ASN A 88 -14.47 -20.61 -25.72
N GLN A 89 -15.00 -19.39 -25.62
CA GLN A 89 -15.81 -18.80 -26.69
C GLN A 89 -14.98 -18.52 -27.96
N ASN A 90 -13.76 -18.01 -27.81
CA ASN A 90 -12.89 -17.72 -28.95
C ASN A 90 -12.45 -18.97 -29.70
N LYS A 91 -12.34 -20.14 -29.04
CA LYS A 91 -12.13 -21.43 -29.74
C LYS A 91 -13.24 -21.75 -30.76
N LEU A 92 -14.42 -21.16 -30.61
CA LEU A 92 -15.55 -21.30 -31.53
C LEU A 92 -15.54 -20.26 -32.66
N LYS A 93 -14.59 -19.30 -32.65
CA LYS A 93 -14.39 -18.36 -33.77
C LYS A 93 -13.56 -19.01 -34.86
N CYS A 94 -13.91 -18.72 -36.11
CA CYS A 94 -13.09 -19.08 -37.26
C CYS A 94 -11.78 -18.29 -37.24
N GLU A 95 -10.64 -18.96 -37.36
CA GLU A 95 -9.31 -18.32 -37.38
C GLU A 95 -9.09 -17.43 -38.61
N HIS A 96 -9.77 -17.71 -39.74
CA HIS A 96 -9.62 -16.95 -40.98
C HIS A 96 -10.46 -15.65 -41.01
N CYS A 97 -11.67 -15.65 -40.45
CA CYS A 97 -12.59 -14.50 -40.54
C CYS A 97 -13.07 -13.93 -39.21
N GLY A 98 -12.71 -14.55 -38.07
CA GLY A 98 -13.05 -14.10 -36.72
C GLY A 98 -14.53 -14.24 -36.32
N LYS A 99 -15.38 -14.74 -37.21
CA LYS A 99 -16.81 -14.94 -36.97
C LYS A 99 -17.06 -16.22 -36.17
N PHE A 100 -18.01 -16.17 -35.26
CA PHE A 100 -18.48 -17.36 -34.55
C PHE A 100 -19.19 -18.31 -35.52
N THR A 101 -18.93 -19.61 -35.40
CA THR A 101 -19.64 -20.63 -36.18
C THR A 101 -21.05 -20.84 -35.63
N LYS A 102 -22.02 -20.98 -36.54
CA LYS A 102 -23.44 -21.18 -36.18
C LYS A 102 -23.60 -22.62 -35.65
N ILE A 103 -24.13 -22.79 -34.44
CA ILE A 103 -24.50 -24.12 -33.95
C ILE A 103 -25.69 -24.60 -34.78
N ILE A 104 -25.47 -25.59 -35.64
CA ILE A 104 -26.53 -26.26 -36.40
C ILE A 104 -27.20 -27.24 -35.43
N LYS A 105 -28.51 -27.05 -35.18
CA LYS A 105 -29.35 -28.00 -34.41
C LYS A 105 -29.81 -29.13 -35.32
#